data_AF-A0A2S0U5L8-F1
#
_entry.id   AF-A0A2S0U5L8-F1
#
_cell.length_a   1.000
_cell.length_b   1.000
_cell.length_c   1.000
_cell.angle_alpha   90.00
_cell.angle_beta   90.00
_cell.angle_gamma   90.00
#
_symmetry.space_group_name_H-M   'P 1'
#
loop_
_entity.id
_entity.type
_entity.pdbx_description
1 polymer ?
#
loop_
_entity_poly.entity_id
_entity_poly.type
_entity_poly.pdbx_seq_one_letter_code
_entity_poly.pdbx_strand_id
1 'polypeptide(L)'
;MNIKFYNKVWLWVVIVLGVVIGLISKERPTEKMTISQEQAVQNESVKKKEVVEPVKEESQKIYKEVALGEAKTYIQLTVRGTIIPEYIQPRFNALSKHVDKITDEERGLFSQLAEAVKSDNLGEAKRLYITLGGEDFEELNKEPEPKKNPSKKATKQQLNPGSIGMDVEEFRKAFNSAAKKMNIDMKLEEIKVEKGSGQDIFTYQLRDSVFLQGVINKTDGSIRTVYMAGAGNGRLQAGQDLLSTMKLLILLNNPDFTDMDIEIVLQDVGLKYDDVDINKINQSTERSGRKYTLVNTKLVGICFIVSDSKDQILWSILNEVMGIENGK
;
A
#
# COMPACT_ATOMS: atom_id res chain seq x y z
N MET A 1 18.47 -6.55 -27.95
CA MET A 1 18.10 -7.04 -26.59
C MET A 1 18.21 -8.56 -26.62
N ASN A 2 18.88 -9.19 -25.66
CA ASN A 2 19.42 -10.55 -25.83
C ASN A 2 18.41 -11.62 -25.36
N ILE A 3 17.85 -12.38 -26.31
CA ILE A 3 16.82 -13.42 -26.11
C ILE A 3 17.27 -14.51 -25.10
N LYS A 4 18.59 -14.71 -24.91
CA LYS A 4 19.13 -15.65 -23.93
C LYS A 4 18.95 -15.22 -22.47
N PHE A 5 18.74 -13.92 -22.19
CA PHE A 5 18.47 -13.43 -20.84
C PHE A 5 17.01 -13.73 -20.43
N TYR A 6 16.07 -13.59 -21.37
CA TYR A 6 14.64 -13.83 -21.19
C TYR A 6 14.32 -15.28 -20.78
N ASN A 7 14.88 -16.27 -21.48
CA ASN A 7 14.59 -17.68 -21.17
C ASN A 7 15.11 -18.12 -19.80
N LYS A 8 16.12 -17.43 -19.23
CA LYS A 8 16.61 -17.75 -17.89
C LYS A 8 15.72 -17.16 -16.80
N VAL A 9 15.27 -15.91 -16.94
CA VAL A 9 14.39 -15.26 -15.96
C VAL A 9 13.04 -15.99 -15.86
N TRP A 10 12.47 -16.40 -16.99
CA TRP A 10 11.21 -17.13 -17.05
C TRP A 10 11.27 -18.51 -16.36
N LEU A 11 12.36 -19.26 -16.56
CA LEU A 11 12.55 -20.56 -15.90
C LEU A 11 12.68 -20.41 -14.38
N TRP A 12 13.31 -19.34 -13.89
CA TRP A 12 13.46 -19.09 -12.45
C TRP A 12 12.14 -18.71 -11.77
N VAL A 13 11.32 -17.90 -12.42
CA VAL A 13 9.98 -17.54 -11.93
C VAL A 13 9.09 -18.77 -11.78
N VAL A 14 9.13 -19.69 -12.75
CA VAL A 14 8.39 -20.95 -12.70
C VAL A 14 8.90 -21.86 -11.57
N ILE A 15 10.21 -21.88 -11.33
CA ILE A 15 10.79 -22.64 -10.21
C ILE A 15 10.40 -22.01 -8.85
N VAL A 16 10.47 -20.68 -8.73
CA VAL A 16 10.13 -19.95 -7.49
C VAL A 16 8.65 -20.09 -7.15
N LEU A 17 7.75 -19.97 -8.12
CA LEU A 17 6.32 -20.22 -7.93
C LEU A 17 6.02 -21.72 -7.71
N GLY A 18 6.75 -22.61 -8.37
CA GLY A 18 6.62 -24.06 -8.20
C GLY A 18 6.97 -24.55 -6.80
N VAL A 19 7.98 -23.96 -6.15
CA VAL A 19 8.35 -24.28 -4.76
C VAL A 19 7.26 -23.83 -3.78
N VAL A 20 6.66 -22.66 -3.99
CA VAL A 20 5.54 -22.16 -3.16
C VAL A 20 4.30 -23.05 -3.32
N ILE A 21 3.96 -23.47 -4.54
CA ILE A 21 2.84 -24.38 -4.81
C ILE A 21 3.08 -25.77 -4.19
N GLY A 22 4.31 -26.29 -4.25
CA GLY A 22 4.68 -27.59 -3.68
C GLY A 22 4.52 -27.68 -2.16
N LEU A 23 4.73 -26.57 -1.43
CA LEU A 23 4.56 -26.51 0.03
C LEU A 23 3.08 -26.44 0.45
N ILE A 24 2.20 -25.88 -0.39
CA ILE A 24 0.76 -25.74 -0.11
C ILE A 24 0.00 -27.07 -0.37
N SER A 25 0.55 -27.98 -1.18
CA SER A 25 -0.13 -29.19 -1.65
C SER A 25 -0.05 -30.41 -0.70
N LYS A 26 0.40 -30.25 0.55
CA LYS A 26 0.40 -31.36 1.52
C LYS A 26 -0.98 -31.55 2.16
N GLU A 27 -1.80 -32.30 1.42
CA GLU A 27 -3.06 -33.01 1.75
C GLU A 27 -3.77 -32.66 3.07
N ARG A 28 -4.98 -32.09 2.95
CA ARG A 28 -6.02 -32.18 4.01
C ARG A 28 -7.11 -33.16 3.56
N PRO A 29 -7.55 -34.08 4.45
CA PRO A 29 -8.72 -34.90 4.20
C PRO A 29 -10.00 -34.06 4.29
N THR A 30 -10.90 -34.27 3.34
CA THR A 30 -12.22 -33.63 3.25
C THR A 30 -13.20 -34.31 4.22
N GLU A 31 -13.45 -33.68 5.36
CA GLU A 31 -14.52 -34.09 6.27
C GLU A 31 -15.80 -33.32 5.95
N LYS A 32 -16.86 -34.04 5.59
CA LYS A 32 -18.19 -33.49 5.27
C LYS A 32 -18.91 -33.14 6.58
N MET A 33 -19.13 -31.86 6.84
CA MET A 33 -20.05 -31.42 7.90
C MET A 33 -21.48 -31.30 7.37
N THR A 34 -22.36 -32.12 7.91
CA THR A 34 -23.82 -32.02 7.80
C THR A 34 -24.30 -30.91 8.72
N ILE A 35 -24.95 -29.88 8.17
CA ILE A 35 -25.61 -28.82 8.95
C ILE A 35 -27.10 -29.18 9.02
N SER A 36 -27.59 -29.41 10.24
CA SER A 36 -29.02 -29.51 10.54
C SER A 36 -29.58 -28.11 10.78
N GLN A 37 -30.57 -27.71 9.98
CA GLN A 37 -31.40 -26.54 10.24
C GLN A 37 -32.51 -26.93 11.21
N GLU A 38 -32.64 -26.23 12.34
CA GLU A 38 -33.95 -26.10 12.96
C GLU A 38 -34.07 -24.85 13.84
N GLN A 39 -35.27 -24.26 13.75
CA GLN A 39 -35.94 -23.32 14.66
C GLN A 39 -35.77 -21.81 14.40
N ALA A 40 -36.77 -21.31 13.67
CA ALA A 40 -37.34 -20.00 13.81
C ALA A 40 -38.19 -19.91 15.10
N VAL A 41 -38.34 -18.69 15.66
CA VAL A 41 -39.63 -17.97 15.88
C VAL A 41 -39.49 -16.83 16.93
N GLN A 42 -39.74 -15.61 16.42
CA GLN A 42 -40.48 -14.46 16.98
C GLN A 42 -40.01 -13.53 18.12
N ASN A 43 -40.36 -12.26 17.84
CA ASN A 43 -40.71 -11.11 18.70
C ASN A 43 -39.52 -10.34 19.31
N GLU A 44 -39.39 -9.01 19.16
CA GLU A 44 -40.36 -8.01 19.59
C GLU A 44 -40.07 -6.63 18.98
N SER A 45 -41.12 -5.86 18.73
CA SER A 45 -41.12 -4.48 18.26
C SER A 45 -40.62 -3.53 19.36
N VAL A 46 -39.42 -2.97 19.22
CA VAL A 46 -38.91 -1.91 20.10
C VAL A 46 -39.06 -0.54 19.44
N LYS A 47 -39.78 0.33 20.16
CA LYS A 47 -39.99 1.76 19.92
C LYS A 47 -38.75 2.46 19.36
N LYS A 48 -38.93 3.06 18.18
CA LYS A 48 -38.04 4.03 17.55
C LYS A 48 -37.95 5.27 18.46
N LYS A 49 -36.94 5.32 19.33
CA LYS A 49 -36.48 6.57 19.95
C LYS A 49 -35.71 7.33 18.88
N GLU A 50 -36.20 8.52 18.58
CA GLU A 50 -35.55 9.53 17.77
C GLU A 50 -34.22 9.92 18.45
N VAL A 51 -33.12 9.30 18.01
CA VAL A 51 -31.75 9.70 18.33
C VAL A 51 -31.35 10.69 17.25
N VAL A 52 -31.62 11.96 17.49
CA VAL A 52 -31.26 13.04 16.60
C VAL A 52 -30.05 13.75 17.18
N GLU A 53 -29.04 13.90 16.31
CA GLU A 53 -28.00 14.95 16.28
C GLU A 53 -26.51 14.66 16.59
N PRO A 54 -26.04 13.89 17.60
CA PRO A 54 -24.59 13.87 17.87
C PRO A 54 -23.74 13.11 16.82
N VAL A 55 -24.29 12.07 16.20
CA VAL A 55 -23.56 11.22 15.23
C VAL A 55 -23.30 11.94 13.90
N LYS A 56 -24.12 12.93 13.55
CA LYS A 56 -24.01 13.66 12.29
C LYS A 56 -22.87 14.68 12.33
N GLU A 57 -22.73 15.42 13.42
CA GLU A 57 -21.69 16.45 13.58
C GLU A 57 -20.28 15.83 13.58
N GLU A 58 -20.10 14.71 14.29
CA GLU A 58 -18.81 14.02 14.35
C GLU A 58 -18.40 13.45 12.98
N SER A 59 -19.38 12.92 12.22
CA SER A 59 -19.14 12.47 10.85
C SER A 59 -18.74 13.63 9.91
N GLN A 60 -19.38 14.80 10.05
CA GLN A 60 -19.03 15.98 9.25
C GLN A 60 -17.60 16.45 9.54
N LYS A 61 -17.19 16.46 10.81
CA LYS A 61 -15.83 16.79 11.21
C LYS A 61 -14.80 15.88 10.54
N ILE A 62 -15.02 14.56 10.56
CA ILE A 62 -14.12 13.59 9.93
C ILE A 62 -13.99 13.85 8.42
N TYR A 63 -15.11 14.10 7.71
CA TYR A 63 -15.04 14.36 6.27
C TYR A 63 -14.25 15.63 5.94
N LYS A 64 -14.39 16.68 6.74
CA LYS A 64 -13.61 17.93 6.61
C LYS A 64 -12.12 17.70 6.86
N GLU A 65 -11.77 16.99 7.92
CA GLU A 65 -10.37 16.67 8.25
C GLU A 65 -9.70 15.86 7.14
N VAL A 66 -10.38 14.85 6.60
CA VAL A 66 -9.85 14.04 5.49
C VAL A 66 -9.69 14.87 4.21
N ALA A 67 -10.68 15.71 3.88
CA ALA A 67 -10.60 16.62 2.74
C ALA A 67 -9.42 17.60 2.87
N LEU A 68 -9.21 18.17 4.05
CA LEU A 68 -8.05 19.01 4.33
C LEU A 68 -6.73 18.24 4.21
N GLY A 69 -6.67 16.99 4.68
CA GLY A 69 -5.50 16.12 4.53
C GLY A 69 -5.08 15.87 3.06
N GLU A 70 -6.06 15.62 2.18
CA GLU A 70 -5.81 15.45 0.74
C GLU A 70 -5.30 16.75 0.10
N ALA A 71 -5.92 17.89 0.43
CA ALA A 71 -5.50 19.19 -0.06
C ALA A 71 -4.09 19.57 0.44
N LYS A 72 -3.78 19.32 1.72
CA LYS A 72 -2.45 19.49 2.32
C LYS A 72 -1.40 18.71 1.53
N THR A 73 -1.69 17.46 1.19
CA THR A 73 -0.78 16.61 0.42
C THR A 73 -0.52 17.17 -0.98
N TYR A 74 -1.56 17.59 -1.70
CA TYR A 74 -1.41 18.28 -2.98
C TYR A 74 -0.50 19.51 -2.85
N ILE A 75 -0.81 20.42 -1.91
CA ILE A 75 -0.07 21.67 -1.69
C ILE A 75 1.42 21.39 -1.43
N GLN A 76 1.73 20.43 -0.54
CA GLN A 76 3.10 20.06 -0.21
C GLN A 76 3.87 19.53 -1.43
N LEU A 77 3.26 18.63 -2.20
CA LEU A 77 3.90 18.04 -3.39
C LEU A 77 4.12 19.10 -4.48
N THR A 78 3.17 20.01 -4.68
CA THR A 78 3.29 21.08 -5.68
C THR A 78 4.36 22.10 -5.30
N VAL A 79 4.41 22.54 -4.04
CA VAL A 79 5.47 23.46 -3.57
C VAL A 79 6.85 22.83 -3.70
N ARG A 80 7.00 21.55 -3.32
CA ARG A 80 8.26 20.82 -3.47
C ARG A 80 8.61 20.52 -4.94
N GLY A 81 7.68 20.79 -5.86
CA GLY A 81 7.83 20.50 -7.28
C GLY A 81 7.91 19.02 -7.61
N THR A 82 7.45 18.15 -6.70
CA THR A 82 7.48 16.69 -6.82
C THR A 82 6.15 16.12 -7.29
N ILE A 83 5.09 16.93 -7.38
CA ILE A 83 3.84 16.48 -8.02
C ILE A 83 4.06 16.24 -9.51
N ILE A 84 3.58 15.12 -10.01
CA ILE A 84 3.50 14.85 -11.46
C ILE A 84 2.05 15.05 -11.92
N PRO A 85 1.81 15.54 -13.16
CA PRO A 85 0.47 15.86 -13.64
C PRO A 85 -0.55 14.70 -13.51
N GLU A 86 -0.09 13.47 -13.69
CA GLU A 86 -0.91 12.25 -13.61
C GLU A 86 -1.47 12.01 -12.19
N TYR A 87 -0.87 12.59 -11.16
CA TYR A 87 -1.32 12.47 -9.77
C TYR A 87 -2.32 13.54 -9.33
N ILE A 88 -2.58 14.56 -10.15
CA ILE A 88 -3.54 15.62 -9.83
C ILE A 88 -4.98 15.07 -9.85
N GLN A 89 -5.33 14.30 -10.88
CA GLN A 89 -6.68 13.77 -11.04
C GLN A 89 -7.09 12.78 -9.92
N PRO A 90 -6.24 11.81 -9.50
CA PRO A 90 -6.53 10.95 -8.35
C PRO A 90 -6.75 11.74 -7.05
N ARG A 91 -5.95 12.79 -6.80
CA ARG A 91 -6.07 13.65 -5.60
C ARG A 91 -7.37 14.45 -5.61
N PHE A 92 -7.72 15.02 -6.75
CA PHE A 92 -9.04 15.63 -6.93
C PHE A 92 -10.17 14.63 -6.65
N ASN A 93 -10.11 13.43 -7.24
CA ASN A 93 -11.15 12.41 -7.03
C ASN A 93 -11.30 12.02 -5.55
N ALA A 94 -10.18 11.85 -4.83
CA ALA A 94 -10.18 11.56 -3.40
C ALA A 94 -10.81 12.71 -2.60
N LEU A 95 -10.37 13.95 -2.84
CA LEU A 95 -10.90 15.15 -2.20
C LEU A 95 -12.40 15.32 -2.46
N SER A 96 -12.84 15.26 -3.73
CA SER A 96 -14.26 15.40 -4.12
C SER A 96 -15.15 14.35 -3.47
N LYS A 97 -14.68 13.10 -3.33
CA LYS A 97 -15.44 12.03 -2.65
C LYS A 97 -15.80 12.41 -1.21
N HIS A 98 -14.93 13.13 -0.51
CA HIS A 98 -15.21 13.60 0.85
C HIS A 98 -16.06 14.88 0.85
N VAL A 99 -15.80 15.80 -0.09
CA VAL A 99 -16.60 17.02 -0.27
C VAL A 99 -18.08 16.71 -0.50
N ASP A 100 -18.40 15.66 -1.28
CA ASP A 100 -19.79 15.25 -1.55
C ASP A 100 -20.57 14.81 -0.30
N LYS A 101 -19.85 14.42 0.76
CA LYS A 101 -20.42 14.01 2.04
C LYS A 101 -20.55 15.17 3.04
N ILE A 102 -19.98 16.34 2.72
CA ILE A 102 -20.12 17.55 3.53
C ILE A 102 -21.47 18.18 3.21
N THR A 103 -22.28 18.45 4.24
CA THR A 103 -23.66 18.93 4.07
C THR A 103 -23.92 20.31 4.66
N ASP A 104 -22.94 20.87 5.37
CA ASP A 104 -23.07 22.20 5.96
C ASP A 104 -22.67 23.32 5.00
N GLU A 105 -22.71 24.55 5.51
CA GLU A 105 -22.41 25.79 4.78
C GLU A 105 -21.00 25.86 4.20
N GLU A 106 -20.04 25.11 4.74
CA GLU A 106 -18.65 25.10 4.27
C GLU A 106 -18.47 24.24 3.00
N ARG A 107 -19.45 23.41 2.62
CA ARG A 107 -19.40 22.58 1.41
C ARG A 107 -19.00 23.38 0.16
N GLY A 108 -19.48 24.62 0.04
CA GLY A 108 -19.15 25.50 -1.08
C GLY A 108 -17.66 25.83 -1.18
N LEU A 109 -17.01 26.04 -0.04
CA LEU A 109 -15.57 26.32 0.03
C LEU A 109 -14.75 25.06 -0.23
N PHE A 110 -15.15 23.90 0.31
CA PHE A 110 -14.51 22.62 0.00
C PHE A 110 -14.62 22.26 -1.49
N SER A 111 -15.75 22.58 -2.13
CA SER A 111 -15.93 22.38 -3.58
C SER A 111 -14.98 23.27 -4.39
N GLN A 112 -14.82 24.53 -3.99
CA GLN A 112 -13.83 25.44 -4.60
C GLN A 112 -12.40 24.92 -4.42
N LEU A 113 -12.09 24.37 -3.24
CA LEU A 113 -10.77 23.80 -2.96
C LEU A 113 -10.48 22.61 -3.89
N ALA A 114 -11.46 21.73 -4.10
CA ALA A 114 -11.33 20.61 -5.04
C ALA A 114 -11.07 21.09 -6.48
N GLU A 115 -11.82 22.07 -6.96
CA GLU A 115 -11.59 22.62 -8.31
C GLU A 115 -10.24 23.35 -8.43
N ALA A 116 -9.75 23.99 -7.37
CA ALA A 116 -8.40 24.56 -7.34
C ALA A 116 -7.32 23.47 -7.48
N VAL A 117 -7.48 22.33 -6.80
CA VAL A 117 -6.57 21.17 -6.94
C VAL A 117 -6.61 20.62 -8.38
N LYS A 118 -7.80 20.41 -8.93
CA LYS A 118 -8.01 19.86 -10.28
C LYS A 118 -7.41 20.74 -11.39
N SER A 119 -7.49 22.05 -11.23
CA SER A 119 -6.95 23.05 -12.17
C SER A 119 -5.47 23.36 -11.95
N ASP A 120 -4.81 22.64 -11.05
CA ASP A 120 -3.42 22.87 -10.61
C ASP A 120 -3.15 24.31 -10.13
N ASN A 121 -4.14 24.94 -9.50
CA ASN A 121 -4.04 26.31 -9.01
C ASN A 121 -3.58 26.34 -7.55
N LEU A 122 -2.25 26.23 -7.36
CA LEU A 122 -1.63 26.20 -6.03
C LEU A 122 -1.98 27.42 -5.17
N GLY A 123 -2.01 28.62 -5.75
CA GLY A 123 -2.27 29.86 -5.00
C GLY A 123 -3.67 29.86 -4.39
N GLU A 124 -4.66 29.50 -5.20
CA GLU A 124 -6.05 29.42 -4.75
C GLU A 124 -6.28 28.25 -3.79
N ALA A 125 -5.65 27.09 -4.04
CA ALA A 125 -5.73 25.95 -3.15
C ALA A 125 -5.17 26.26 -1.74
N LYS A 126 -4.03 26.96 -1.65
CA LYS A 126 -3.47 27.42 -0.37
C LYS A 126 -4.40 28.36 0.37
N ARG A 127 -4.94 29.37 -0.33
CA ARG A 127 -5.86 30.37 0.25
C ARG A 127 -7.10 29.70 0.84
N LEU A 128 -7.72 28.80 0.09
CA LEU A 128 -8.92 28.08 0.51
C LEU A 128 -8.63 27.10 1.66
N TYR A 129 -7.50 26.38 1.60
CA TYR A 129 -7.07 25.47 2.67
C TYR A 129 -6.91 26.19 4.02
N ILE A 130 -6.25 27.36 4.03
CA ILE A 130 -6.11 28.17 5.26
C ILE A 130 -7.47 28.71 5.72
N THR A 131 -8.31 29.16 4.78
CA THR A 131 -9.67 29.66 5.10
C THR A 131 -10.51 28.59 5.80
N LEU A 132 -10.30 27.32 5.46
CA LEU A 132 -10.98 26.17 6.03
C LEU A 132 -10.34 25.63 7.32
N GLY A 133 -9.44 26.39 7.94
CA GLY A 133 -8.78 26.02 9.20
C GLY A 133 -7.54 25.13 9.04
N GLY A 134 -7.04 24.96 7.82
CA GLY A 134 -5.76 24.32 7.58
C GLY A 134 -4.58 25.16 8.08
N GLU A 135 -3.51 24.49 8.53
CA GLU A 135 -2.29 25.13 9.04
C GLU A 135 -1.57 25.96 7.95
N ASP A 136 -1.07 27.14 8.28
CA ASP A 136 -0.17 27.84 7.36
C ASP A 136 1.15 27.07 7.22
N PHE A 137 1.67 27.02 6.00
CA PHE A 137 2.89 26.29 5.69
C PHE A 137 4.09 27.24 5.71
N GLU A 138 4.54 27.65 6.90
CA GLU A 138 5.75 28.51 7.02
C GLU A 138 6.97 27.90 6.32
N GLU A 139 7.09 26.57 6.37
CA GLU A 139 8.15 25.80 5.73
C GLU A 139 8.14 25.88 4.19
N LEU A 140 7.01 26.28 3.60
CA LEU A 140 6.76 26.33 2.16
C LEU A 140 6.84 27.76 1.57
N ASN A 141 7.15 28.77 2.40
CA ASN A 141 7.47 30.14 1.97
C ASN A 141 8.96 30.31 1.61
N LYS A 142 9.76 29.24 1.75
CA LYS A 142 11.14 29.20 1.26
C LYS A 142 11.13 29.05 -0.26
N GLU A 143 11.84 29.94 -0.94
CA GLU A 143 11.92 30.02 -2.40
C GLU A 143 12.24 28.63 -3.01
N PRO A 144 11.46 28.15 -3.99
CA PRO A 144 11.70 26.84 -4.58
C PRO A 144 13.07 26.83 -5.28
N GLU A 145 13.94 25.89 -4.91
CA GLU A 145 15.21 25.72 -5.59
C GLU A 145 14.97 25.50 -7.11
N PRO A 146 15.74 26.17 -7.98
CA PRO A 146 15.48 26.19 -9.41
C PRO A 146 15.57 24.79 -10.02
N LYS A 147 14.46 24.32 -10.59
CA LYS A 147 14.35 23.06 -11.31
C LYS A 147 15.30 23.02 -12.52
N LYS A 148 16.29 22.13 -12.50
CA LYS A 148 17.04 21.73 -13.70
C LYS A 148 16.14 20.86 -14.60
N ASN A 149 15.69 21.42 -15.71
CA ASN A 149 15.10 20.68 -16.82
C ASN A 149 16.15 19.74 -17.45
N PRO A 150 15.90 18.42 -17.59
CA PRO A 150 16.69 17.59 -18.48
C PRO A 150 15.95 17.39 -19.81
N SER A 151 16.41 18.09 -20.85
CA SER A 151 16.13 17.77 -22.25
C SER A 151 17.31 16.97 -22.83
N LYS A 152 16.97 15.86 -23.53
CA LYS A 152 17.76 15.07 -24.50
C LYS A 152 19.03 14.32 -24.03
N LYS A 153 18.90 13.00 -23.86
CA LYS A 153 19.42 11.93 -24.75
C LYS A 153 19.37 10.59 -24.00
N ALA A 154 18.69 9.60 -24.59
CA ALA A 154 18.65 8.23 -24.08
C ALA A 154 20.04 7.57 -24.23
N THR A 155 20.90 7.79 -23.25
CA THR A 155 22.01 6.89 -22.93
C THR A 155 21.44 5.84 -22.00
N LYS A 156 21.70 4.55 -22.27
CA LYS A 156 21.31 3.44 -21.41
C LYS A 156 21.86 3.65 -20.01
N GLN A 157 21.07 4.25 -19.12
CA GLN A 157 21.40 4.35 -17.71
C GLN A 157 21.41 2.93 -17.16
N GLN A 158 22.54 2.55 -16.60
CA GLN A 158 22.67 1.36 -15.79
C GLN A 158 21.71 1.54 -14.61
N LEU A 159 20.62 0.78 -14.62
CA LEU A 159 19.58 0.82 -13.60
C LEU A 159 20.23 0.44 -12.27
N ASN A 160 20.33 1.38 -11.34
CA ASN A 160 20.78 1.08 -9.99
C ASN A 160 19.67 0.28 -9.30
N PRO A 161 19.94 -0.94 -8.81
CA PRO A 161 18.95 -1.69 -8.06
C PRO A 161 18.62 -0.92 -6.77
N GLY A 162 17.33 -0.74 -6.51
CA GLY A 162 16.86 -0.07 -5.29
C GLY A 162 17.22 -0.84 -4.02
N SER A 163 16.99 -0.22 -2.87
CA SER A 163 17.19 -0.86 -1.56
C SER A 163 16.17 -0.36 -0.54
N ILE A 164 15.65 -1.26 0.29
CA ILE A 164 14.86 -0.89 1.47
C ILE A 164 15.75 -0.46 2.65
N GLY A 165 17.06 -0.36 2.44
CA GLY A 165 18.00 0.27 3.38
C GLY A 165 18.38 -0.60 4.57
N MET A 166 18.21 -1.91 4.47
CA MET A 166 18.56 -2.87 5.52
C MET A 166 19.01 -4.21 4.92
N ASP A 167 19.90 -4.91 5.61
CA ASP A 167 20.22 -6.32 5.31
C ASP A 167 19.19 -7.29 5.90
N VAL A 168 19.41 -8.59 5.74
CA VAL A 168 18.50 -9.66 6.20
C VAL A 168 18.40 -9.74 7.73
N GLU A 169 19.48 -9.54 8.45
CA GLU A 169 19.48 -9.58 9.92
C GLU A 169 18.88 -8.31 10.52
N GLU A 170 19.16 -7.16 9.92
CA GLU A 170 18.52 -5.89 10.25
C GLU A 170 17.02 -5.95 10.01
N PHE A 171 16.58 -6.51 8.87
CA PHE A 171 15.17 -6.74 8.58
C PHE A 171 14.50 -7.63 9.62
N ARG A 172 15.11 -8.75 9.99
CA ARG A 172 14.61 -9.66 11.02
C ARG A 172 14.43 -8.94 12.36
N LYS A 173 15.42 -8.15 12.78
CA LYS A 173 15.37 -7.37 14.03
C LYS A 173 14.30 -6.28 13.96
N ALA A 174 14.21 -5.54 12.86
CA ALA A 174 13.23 -4.49 12.65
C ALA A 174 11.80 -5.04 12.65
N PHE A 175 11.57 -6.17 11.97
CA PHE A 175 10.28 -6.85 11.98
C PHE A 175 9.86 -7.26 13.40
N ASN A 176 10.75 -7.90 14.16
CA ASN A 176 10.44 -8.33 15.52
C ASN A 176 10.21 -7.15 16.47
N SER A 177 10.91 -6.03 16.25
CA SER A 177 10.69 -4.78 16.99
C SER A 177 9.31 -4.19 16.67
N ALA A 178 8.94 -4.14 15.39
CA ALA A 178 7.62 -3.68 14.95
C ALA A 178 6.50 -4.56 15.51
N ALA A 179 6.67 -5.89 15.50
CA ALA A 179 5.71 -6.84 16.07
C ALA A 179 5.48 -6.59 17.57
N LYS A 180 6.57 -6.39 18.32
CA LYS A 180 6.48 -6.02 19.74
C LYS A 180 5.79 -4.66 19.94
N LYS A 181 6.14 -3.64 19.14
CA LYS A 181 5.55 -2.30 19.22
C LYS A 181 4.03 -2.33 18.99
N MET A 182 3.57 -3.17 18.06
CA MET A 182 2.15 -3.32 17.71
C MET A 182 1.41 -4.37 18.57
N ASN A 183 2.08 -5.01 19.52
CA ASN A 183 1.54 -6.14 20.29
C ASN A 183 0.97 -7.26 19.39
N ILE A 184 1.66 -7.53 18.28
CA ILE A 184 1.34 -8.61 17.35
C ILE A 184 2.22 -9.81 17.71
N ASP A 185 1.60 -10.94 18.02
CA ASP A 185 2.32 -12.21 18.22
C ASP A 185 2.78 -12.74 16.86
N MET A 186 3.88 -12.21 16.34
CA MET A 186 4.58 -12.68 15.15
C MET A 186 6.08 -12.44 15.33
N LYS A 187 6.89 -13.40 14.89
CA LYS A 187 8.34 -13.32 14.98
C LYS A 187 9.02 -13.99 13.80
N LEU A 188 10.08 -13.36 13.32
CA LEU A 188 11.05 -13.96 12.42
C LEU A 188 12.21 -14.53 13.23
N GLU A 189 12.39 -15.85 13.08
CA GLU A 189 13.60 -16.55 13.49
C GLU A 189 14.69 -16.36 12.43
N GLU A 190 15.76 -17.15 12.49
CA GLU A 190 16.86 -17.10 11.54
C GLU A 190 16.35 -17.23 10.08
N ILE A 191 16.74 -16.27 9.24
CA ILE A 191 16.36 -16.22 7.83
C ILE A 191 17.52 -16.78 7.00
N LYS A 192 17.24 -17.84 6.22
CA LYS A 192 18.23 -18.44 5.33
C LYS A 192 18.22 -17.77 3.97
N VAL A 193 19.39 -17.33 3.52
CA VAL A 193 19.60 -16.75 2.20
C VAL A 193 20.05 -17.83 1.22
N GLU A 194 19.30 -17.96 0.14
CA GLU A 194 19.62 -18.81 -1.00
C GLU A 194 20.39 -18.01 -2.05
N LYS A 195 21.60 -18.46 -2.37
CA LYS A 195 22.44 -17.83 -3.39
C LYS A 195 22.02 -18.29 -4.78
N GLY A 196 21.52 -17.36 -5.59
CA GLY A 196 21.10 -17.64 -6.96
C GLY A 196 22.15 -17.17 -7.98
N SER A 197 22.02 -17.55 -9.25
CA SER A 197 22.91 -16.99 -10.30
C SER A 197 22.56 -15.55 -10.64
N GLY A 198 21.27 -15.20 -10.61
CA GLY A 198 20.77 -13.85 -10.91
C GLY A 198 20.68 -12.97 -9.67
N GLN A 199 19.92 -13.42 -8.67
CA GLN A 199 19.65 -12.71 -7.42
C GLN A 199 19.79 -13.67 -6.25
N ASP A 200 20.19 -13.14 -5.10
CA ASP A 200 20.10 -13.87 -3.86
C ASP A 200 18.71 -13.58 -3.27
N ILE A 201 18.09 -14.60 -2.68
CA ILE A 201 16.73 -14.48 -2.13
C ILE A 201 16.66 -15.10 -0.74
N PHE A 202 15.69 -14.69 0.06
CA PHE A 202 15.24 -15.50 1.17
C PHE A 202 13.75 -15.79 1.00
N THR A 203 13.31 -16.94 1.49
CA THR A 203 11.88 -17.27 1.62
C THR A 203 11.64 -17.69 3.07
N TYR A 204 10.56 -17.20 3.67
CA TYR A 204 10.20 -17.46 5.06
C TYR A 204 8.69 -17.68 5.18
N GLN A 205 8.28 -18.82 5.72
CA GLN A 205 6.88 -19.06 6.04
C GLN A 205 6.58 -18.44 7.41
N LEU A 206 5.85 -17.33 7.42
CA LEU A 206 5.52 -16.60 8.65
C LEU A 206 4.36 -17.25 9.40
N ARG A 207 3.33 -17.66 8.65
CA ARG A 207 2.13 -18.38 9.13
C ARG A 207 1.70 -19.39 8.08
N ASP A 208 0.72 -20.24 8.41
CA ASP A 208 0.17 -21.26 7.49
C ASP A 208 -0.23 -20.68 6.12
N SER A 209 -0.73 -19.45 6.09
CA SER A 209 -1.23 -18.78 4.89
C SER A 209 -0.43 -17.55 4.48
N VAL A 210 0.73 -17.28 5.11
CA VAL A 210 1.52 -16.07 4.85
C VAL A 210 2.99 -16.41 4.67
N PHE A 211 3.51 -16.08 3.50
CA PHE A 211 4.91 -16.24 3.13
C PHE A 211 5.54 -14.87 2.91
N LEU A 212 6.77 -14.71 3.38
CA LEU A 212 7.64 -13.60 3.04
C LEU A 212 8.71 -14.09 2.08
N GLN A 213 9.04 -13.26 1.10
CA GLN A 213 10.19 -13.45 0.24
C GLN A 213 10.92 -12.13 0.12
N GLY A 214 12.24 -12.13 0.19
CA GLY A 214 13.04 -10.94 -0.07
C GLY A 214 14.05 -11.18 -1.17
N VAL A 215 14.27 -10.16 -1.99
CA VAL A 215 15.33 -10.12 -3.02
C VAL A 215 16.48 -9.30 -2.48
N ILE A 216 17.70 -9.82 -2.61
CA ILE A 216 18.90 -9.27 -2.01
C ILE A 216 19.85 -8.76 -3.11
N ASN A 217 20.37 -7.56 -2.89
CA ASN A 217 21.43 -6.98 -3.70
C ASN A 217 22.74 -7.72 -3.43
N LYS A 218 23.26 -8.39 -4.46
CA LYS A 218 24.54 -9.12 -4.38
C LYS A 218 25.76 -8.22 -4.10
N THR A 219 25.63 -6.93 -4.37
CA THR A 219 26.72 -5.96 -4.24
C THR A 219 27.01 -5.60 -2.79
N ASP A 220 25.97 -5.47 -1.96
CA ASP A 220 26.09 -4.97 -0.59
C ASP A 220 25.31 -5.79 0.45
N GLY A 221 24.59 -6.84 0.03
CA GLY A 221 23.77 -7.67 0.91
C GLY A 221 22.47 -7.02 1.37
N SER A 222 22.17 -5.79 0.93
CA SER A 222 20.94 -5.10 1.30
C SER A 222 19.73 -5.72 0.62
N ILE A 223 18.59 -5.70 1.30
CA ILE A 223 17.33 -6.12 0.72
C ILE A 223 16.88 -5.05 -0.26
N ARG A 224 16.61 -5.51 -1.48
CA ARG A 224 16.05 -4.70 -2.56
C ARG A 224 14.55 -4.56 -2.46
N THR A 225 13.87 -5.66 -2.16
CA THR A 225 12.40 -5.73 -2.11
C THR A 225 11.96 -6.87 -1.21
N VAL A 226 10.85 -6.67 -0.52
CA VAL A 226 10.16 -7.71 0.24
C VAL A 226 8.75 -7.89 -0.32
N TYR A 227 8.39 -9.15 -0.53
CA TYR A 227 7.07 -9.60 -0.93
C TYR A 227 6.46 -10.34 0.26
N MET A 228 5.22 -10.02 0.59
CA MET A 228 4.33 -10.89 1.32
C MET A 228 3.37 -11.51 0.32
N ALA A 229 3.21 -12.83 0.34
CA ALA A 229 2.22 -13.54 -0.44
C ALA A 229 1.37 -14.41 0.47
N GLY A 230 0.06 -14.44 0.20
CA GLY A 230 -0.84 -15.32 0.94
C GLY A 230 -2.27 -15.29 0.42
N ALA A 231 -2.98 -16.38 0.70
CA ALA A 231 -4.38 -16.54 0.34
C ALA A 231 -5.23 -16.66 1.61
N GLY A 232 -6.34 -15.94 1.64
CA GLY A 232 -7.36 -16.15 2.66
C GLY A 232 -7.93 -17.56 2.51
N ASN A 233 -7.88 -18.36 3.57
CA ASN A 233 -8.46 -19.71 3.58
C ASN A 233 -9.92 -19.73 4.08
N GLY A 234 -10.59 -18.58 4.03
CA GLY A 234 -11.96 -18.38 4.58
C GLY A 234 -12.03 -18.25 6.10
N ARG A 235 -10.93 -18.47 6.84
CA ARG A 235 -10.89 -18.25 8.29
C ARG A 235 -10.53 -16.80 8.60
N LEU A 236 -11.18 -16.24 9.62
CA LEU A 236 -10.91 -14.88 10.11
C LEU A 236 -9.43 -14.66 10.44
N GLN A 237 -8.79 -15.65 11.07
CA GLN A 237 -7.38 -15.59 11.43
C GLN A 237 -6.45 -15.39 10.22
N ALA A 238 -6.74 -16.03 9.08
CA ALA A 238 -5.90 -15.86 7.88
C ALA A 238 -5.95 -14.43 7.33
N GLY A 239 -7.12 -13.78 7.40
CA GLY A 239 -7.27 -12.36 7.06
C GLY A 239 -6.52 -11.45 8.03
N GLN A 240 -6.60 -11.74 9.33
CA GLN A 240 -5.87 -11.00 10.36
C GLN A 240 -4.36 -11.17 10.22
N ASP A 241 -3.88 -12.35 9.86
CA ASP A 241 -2.46 -12.62 9.64
C ASP A 241 -1.92 -11.83 8.44
N LEU A 242 -2.67 -11.80 7.33
CA LEU A 242 -2.33 -11.00 6.15
C LEU A 242 -2.26 -9.51 6.50
N LEU A 243 -3.31 -8.98 7.13
CA LEU A 243 -3.40 -7.56 7.48
C LEU A 243 -2.29 -7.16 8.47
N SER A 244 -2.08 -7.97 9.52
CA SER A 244 -1.00 -7.75 10.50
C SER A 244 0.36 -7.73 9.82
N THR A 245 0.61 -8.66 8.90
CA THR A 245 1.88 -8.69 8.17
C THR A 245 2.10 -7.46 7.30
N MET A 246 1.07 -6.97 6.60
CA MET A 246 1.16 -5.71 5.83
C MET A 246 1.49 -4.54 6.75
N LYS A 247 0.80 -4.41 7.89
CA LYS A 247 1.06 -3.36 8.89
C LYS A 247 2.50 -3.39 9.39
N LEU A 248 3.02 -4.59 9.67
CA LEU A 248 4.42 -4.77 10.09
C LEU A 248 5.42 -4.35 9.02
N LEU A 249 5.17 -4.72 7.76
CA LEU A 249 6.03 -4.33 6.64
C LEU A 249 6.01 -2.81 6.39
N ILE A 250 4.89 -2.14 6.61
CA ILE A 250 4.80 -0.67 6.54
C ILE A 250 5.58 -0.04 7.69
N LEU A 251 5.32 -0.48 8.92
CA LEU A 251 5.92 0.10 10.13
C LEU A 251 7.44 -0.13 10.19
N LEU A 252 7.94 -1.31 9.80
CA LEU A 252 9.40 -1.55 9.84
C LEU A 252 10.17 -0.66 8.86
N ASN A 253 9.52 -0.24 7.76
CA ASN A 253 10.11 0.68 6.78
C ASN A 253 9.90 2.16 7.14
N ASN A 254 9.04 2.46 8.13
CA ASN A 254 8.76 3.81 8.62
C ASN A 254 8.49 3.73 10.13
N PRO A 255 9.52 3.56 10.97
CA PRO A 255 9.35 3.28 12.39
C PRO A 255 8.60 4.38 13.16
N ASP A 256 8.56 5.58 12.60
CA ASP A 256 7.90 6.76 13.15
C ASP A 256 6.41 6.89 12.75
N PHE A 257 5.91 6.01 11.87
CA PHE A 257 4.50 6.03 11.49
C PHE A 257 3.58 5.74 12.69
N THR A 258 2.49 6.50 12.74
CA THR A 258 1.35 6.26 13.62
C THR A 258 0.43 5.19 13.04
N ASP A 259 -0.53 4.70 13.83
CA ASP A 259 -1.55 3.78 13.33
C ASP A 259 -2.36 4.39 12.18
N MET A 260 -2.58 5.70 12.19
CA MET A 260 -3.28 6.42 11.12
C MET A 260 -2.45 6.45 9.83
N ASP A 261 -1.13 6.67 9.91
CA ASP A 261 -0.26 6.64 8.73
C ASP A 261 -0.24 5.27 8.06
N ILE A 262 -0.17 4.20 8.87
CA ILE A 262 -0.23 2.82 8.39
C ILE A 262 -1.57 2.58 7.69
N GLU A 263 -2.66 3.06 8.28
CA GLU A 263 -4.00 2.92 7.73
C GLU A 263 -4.17 3.64 6.38
N ILE A 264 -3.63 4.87 6.27
CA ILE A 264 -3.62 5.62 5.02
C ILE A 264 -2.89 4.83 3.92
N VAL A 265 -1.74 4.22 4.24
CA VAL A 265 -1.02 3.39 3.26
C VAL A 265 -1.87 2.19 2.80
N LEU A 266 -2.54 1.50 3.73
CA LEU A 266 -3.40 0.36 3.40
C LEU A 266 -4.58 0.78 2.50
N GLN A 267 -5.22 1.90 2.80
CA GLN A 267 -6.32 2.44 2.00
C GLN A 267 -5.87 2.87 0.61
N ASP A 268 -4.71 3.51 0.51
CA ASP A 268 -4.12 3.94 -0.75
C ASP A 268 -3.77 2.76 -1.66
N VAL A 269 -3.31 1.63 -1.10
CA VAL A 269 -3.11 0.39 -1.87
C VAL A 269 -4.40 -0.40 -2.08
N GLY A 270 -5.56 0.17 -1.76
CA GLY A 270 -6.87 -0.38 -2.12
C GLY A 270 -7.53 -1.25 -1.05
N LEU A 271 -7.02 -1.32 0.19
CA LEU A 271 -7.71 -1.95 1.32
C LEU A 271 -8.61 -0.94 2.03
N LYS A 272 -9.73 -0.62 1.40
CA LYS A 272 -10.78 0.22 2.00
C LYS A 272 -11.75 -0.68 2.79
N TYR A 273 -12.05 -0.38 4.05
CA TYR A 273 -12.88 -1.28 4.86
C TYR A 273 -14.30 -1.47 4.34
N ASP A 274 -14.80 -0.50 3.56
CA ASP A 274 -16.11 -0.55 2.94
C ASP A 274 -15.98 -0.87 1.44
N ASP A 275 -16.50 -2.02 1.02
CA ASP A 275 -16.66 -2.43 -0.40
C ASP A 275 -15.37 -2.72 -1.20
N VAL A 276 -14.45 -3.50 -0.63
CA VAL A 276 -13.28 -3.99 -1.37
C VAL A 276 -13.59 -5.22 -2.20
N ASP A 277 -13.55 -5.05 -3.52
CA ASP A 277 -13.41 -6.16 -4.45
C ASP A 277 -11.96 -6.64 -4.47
N ILE A 278 -11.64 -7.58 -3.58
CA ILE A 278 -10.31 -8.15 -3.41
C ILE A 278 -9.77 -8.68 -4.75
N ASN A 279 -10.62 -9.13 -5.67
CA ASN A 279 -10.22 -9.69 -6.97
C ASN A 279 -9.72 -8.65 -7.97
N LYS A 280 -10.00 -7.36 -7.73
CA LYS A 280 -9.59 -6.24 -8.61
C LYS A 280 -8.45 -5.42 -8.03
N ILE A 281 -7.89 -5.83 -6.89
CA ILE A 281 -6.80 -5.09 -6.26
C ILE A 281 -5.55 -5.18 -7.15
N ASN A 282 -5.12 -4.02 -7.62
CA ASN A 282 -3.86 -3.78 -8.33
C ASN A 282 -3.50 -2.30 -8.17
N GLN A 283 -2.99 -1.93 -7.00
CA GLN A 283 -2.77 -0.53 -6.63
C GLN A 283 -1.40 -0.37 -5.98
N SER A 284 -0.83 0.83 -6.13
CA SER A 284 0.42 1.18 -5.46
C SER A 284 0.41 2.61 -4.95
N THR A 285 1.12 2.85 -3.86
CA THR A 285 1.33 4.19 -3.30
C THR A 285 2.79 4.37 -2.90
N GLU A 286 3.23 5.61 -2.83
CA GLU A 286 4.58 5.97 -2.42
C GLU A 286 4.51 6.86 -1.17
N ARG A 287 5.32 6.50 -0.16
CA ARG A 287 5.47 7.24 1.09
C ARG A 287 6.91 7.09 1.59
N SER A 288 7.52 8.20 2.02
CA SER A 288 8.87 8.21 2.60
C SER A 288 9.96 7.52 1.75
N GLY A 289 9.90 7.65 0.42
CA GLY A 289 10.87 7.00 -0.49
C GLY A 289 10.68 5.48 -0.65
N ARG A 290 9.56 4.94 -0.14
CA ARG A 290 9.16 3.55 -0.29
C ARG A 290 7.93 3.46 -1.16
N LYS A 291 7.88 2.42 -1.98
CA LYS A 291 6.72 2.04 -2.77
C LYS A 291 6.06 0.82 -2.16
N TYR A 292 4.76 0.93 -1.93
CA TYR A 292 3.90 -0.14 -1.46
C TYR A 292 2.98 -0.52 -2.60
N THR A 293 2.93 -1.79 -2.94
CA THR A 293 2.05 -2.30 -3.98
C THR A 293 1.23 -3.44 -3.40
N LEU A 294 -0.09 -3.41 -3.64
CA LEU A 294 -0.97 -4.53 -3.34
C LEU A 294 -1.58 -5.02 -4.64
N VAL A 295 -1.43 -6.31 -4.90
CA VAL A 295 -2.01 -6.98 -6.06
C VAL A 295 -2.69 -8.27 -5.61
N ASN A 296 -3.80 -8.63 -6.27
CA ASN A 296 -4.35 -9.97 -6.20
C ASN A 296 -4.01 -10.74 -7.47
N THR A 297 -3.49 -11.96 -7.30
CA THR A 297 -3.22 -12.88 -8.39
C THR A 297 -3.98 -14.19 -8.20
N LYS A 298 -4.39 -14.81 -9.30
CA LYS A 298 -5.05 -16.13 -9.26
C LYS A 298 -4.16 -17.24 -8.69
N LEU A 299 -2.83 -17.07 -8.73
CA LEU A 299 -1.87 -18.11 -8.36
C LEU A 299 -1.57 -18.12 -6.86
N VAL A 300 -1.25 -16.94 -6.29
CA VAL A 300 -0.77 -16.84 -4.90
C VAL A 300 -1.71 -16.03 -4.00
N GLY A 301 -2.85 -15.57 -4.53
CA GLY A 301 -3.78 -14.71 -3.82
C GLY A 301 -3.23 -13.29 -3.70
N ILE A 302 -3.26 -12.75 -2.50
CA ILE A 302 -2.83 -11.38 -2.21
C ILE A 302 -1.31 -11.33 -2.12
N CYS A 303 -0.72 -10.37 -2.83
CA CYS A 303 0.68 -10.05 -2.75
C CYS A 303 0.85 -8.58 -2.36
N PHE A 304 1.53 -8.33 -1.24
CA PHE A 304 1.90 -7.00 -0.78
C PHE A 304 3.41 -6.82 -0.90
N ILE A 305 3.84 -5.76 -1.55
CA ILE A 305 5.22 -5.57 -1.99
C ILE A 305 5.72 -4.25 -1.43
N VAL A 306 6.90 -4.28 -0.82
CA VAL A 306 7.61 -3.08 -0.38
C VAL A 306 8.96 -2.99 -1.09
N SER A 307 9.18 -1.88 -1.78
CA SER A 307 10.44 -1.59 -2.49
C SER A 307 10.88 -0.14 -2.31
N ASP A 308 12.08 0.17 -2.78
CA ASP A 308 12.48 1.55 -3.02
C ASP A 308 11.60 2.19 -4.10
N SER A 309 11.21 3.45 -3.94
CA SER A 309 10.35 4.13 -4.92
C SER A 309 11.04 4.40 -6.25
N LYS A 310 12.37 4.42 -6.28
CA LYS A 310 13.17 4.60 -7.49
C LYS A 310 13.53 3.27 -8.17
N ASP A 311 13.10 2.13 -7.64
CA ASP A 311 13.37 0.83 -8.26
C ASP A 311 12.52 0.63 -9.54
N GLN A 312 13.13 0.88 -10.68
CA GLN A 312 12.50 0.74 -12.00
C GLN A 312 12.57 -0.69 -12.56
N ILE A 313 13.42 -1.56 -12.00
CA ILE A 313 13.59 -2.94 -12.48
C ILE A 313 12.41 -3.81 -11.97
N LEU A 314 11.84 -3.50 -10.80
CA LEU A 314 10.79 -4.34 -10.21
C LEU A 314 9.50 -4.37 -11.06
N TRP A 315 9.09 -3.21 -11.57
CA TRP A 315 7.85 -3.07 -12.32
C TRP A 315 7.86 -3.83 -13.65
N SER A 316 9.01 -3.85 -14.33
CA SER A 316 9.16 -4.61 -15.57
C SER A 316 9.05 -6.11 -15.34
N ILE A 317 9.62 -6.63 -14.24
CA ILE A 317 9.52 -8.05 -13.87
C ILE A 317 8.10 -8.40 -13.43
N LEU A 318 7.47 -7.57 -12.60
CA LEU A 318 6.10 -7.82 -12.13
C LEU A 318 5.08 -7.83 -13.27
N ASN A 319 5.16 -6.87 -14.21
CA ASN A 319 4.27 -6.86 -15.37
C ASN A 319 4.44 -8.12 -16.24
N GLU A 320 5.69 -8.53 -16.47
CA GLU A 320 5.99 -9.67 -17.33
C GLU A 320 5.60 -11.01 -16.68
N VAL A 321 5.81 -11.14 -15.37
CA VAL A 321 5.63 -12.40 -14.63
C VAL A 321 4.19 -12.58 -14.15
N MET A 322 3.60 -11.50 -13.61
CA MET A 322 2.31 -11.58 -12.92
C MET A 322 1.16 -11.18 -13.84
N GLY A 323 1.45 -10.76 -15.08
CA GLY A 323 0.43 -10.22 -15.99
C GLY A 323 -0.26 -8.99 -15.41
N ILE A 324 0.44 -8.22 -14.58
CA ILE A 324 -0.05 -6.95 -14.05
C ILE A 324 -0.11 -5.99 -15.24
N GLU A 325 -1.30 -5.79 -15.80
CA GLU A 325 -1.52 -4.71 -16.75
C GLU A 325 -1.35 -3.38 -16.02
N ASN A 326 -0.68 -2.41 -16.65
CA ASN A 326 -0.57 -1.06 -16.10
C ASN A 326 -1.98 -0.56 -15.74
N GLY A 327 -2.25 -0.44 -14.43
CA GLY A 327 -3.42 0.29 -13.96
C GLY A 327 -3.31 1.71 -14.50
N LYS A 328 -4.23 2.07 -15.39
CA LYS A 328 -4.37 3.44 -15.91
C LYS A 328 -4.89 4.37 -14.83
#